data_AF-A0A537ZUE4-F1
#
_entry.id   AF-A0A537ZUE4-F1
#
_cell.length_a   1.000
_cell.length_b   1.000
_cell.length_c   1.000
_cell.angle_alpha   90.00
_cell.angle_beta   90.00
_cell.angle_gamma   90.00
#
_symmetry.space_group_name_H-M   'P 1'
#
loop_
_entity.id
_entity.type
_entity.pdbx_description
1 polymer ?
#
loop_
_entity_poly.entity_id
_entity_poly.type
_entity_poly.pdbx_seq_one_letter_code
_entity_poly.pdbx_strand_id
1 'polypeptide(L)'
;MTRITLSSLIVTALAAVLFLVPASAMTSPKLAGTVGPGFTITLKKGSKKVTKLKAGKYTFVVHDKSPIHNFTVEQEKGGKFEKHLTPTPFVGTKSVTITLKKGKWKFYCSNHESQMFGFFTVT
;
A
#
# COMPACT_ATOMS: atom_id res chain seq x y z
N MET A 1 -27.34 4.14 -78.27
CA MET A 1 -26.20 4.33 -77.35
C MET A 1 -26.58 5.55 -76.51
N THR A 2 -26.87 5.46 -75.22
CA THR A 2 -25.91 5.21 -74.13
C THR A 2 -26.66 4.86 -72.83
N ARG A 3 -26.04 4.01 -72.02
CA ARG A 3 -26.50 3.54 -70.70
C ARG A 3 -26.34 4.64 -69.65
N ILE A 4 -27.29 4.82 -68.74
CA ILE A 4 -27.12 5.67 -67.55
C ILE A 4 -27.00 4.74 -66.33
N THR A 5 -25.83 4.77 -65.70
CA THR A 5 -25.44 3.97 -64.54
C THR A 5 -25.86 4.61 -63.21
N LEU A 6 -26.15 3.75 -62.24
CA LEU A 6 -26.59 4.05 -60.87
C LEU A 6 -25.55 4.77 -59.98
N SER A 7 -26.09 5.31 -58.87
CA SER A 7 -25.54 5.30 -57.50
C SER A 7 -24.81 6.56 -57.02
N SER A 8 -25.36 7.17 -55.95
CA SER A 8 -24.58 7.41 -54.73
C SER A 8 -25.50 7.62 -53.52
N LEU A 9 -25.49 6.67 -52.58
CA LEU A 9 -26.05 6.82 -51.24
C LEU A 9 -25.02 7.57 -50.38
N ILE A 10 -25.44 8.68 -49.76
CA ILE A 10 -24.65 9.40 -48.76
C ILE A 10 -25.01 8.82 -47.38
N VAL A 11 -24.07 8.14 -46.73
CA VAL A 11 -24.16 7.75 -45.32
C VAL A 11 -23.28 8.71 -44.52
N THR A 12 -23.90 9.66 -43.82
CA THR A 12 -23.23 10.50 -42.82
C THR A 12 -23.05 9.75 -41.52
N ALA A 13 -21.80 9.42 -41.16
CA ALA A 13 -21.44 8.84 -39.87
C ALA A 13 -21.28 9.94 -38.82
N LEU A 14 -22.03 9.84 -37.72
CA LEU A 14 -21.91 10.71 -36.55
C LEU A 14 -20.87 10.12 -35.58
N ALA A 15 -19.71 10.78 -35.43
CA ALA A 15 -18.67 10.34 -34.50
C ALA A 15 -18.95 10.85 -33.08
N ALA A 16 -19.23 9.93 -32.15
CA ALA A 16 -19.30 10.23 -30.71
C ALA A 16 -17.88 10.20 -30.11
N VAL A 17 -17.39 11.36 -29.63
CA VAL A 17 -16.09 11.47 -28.97
C VAL A 17 -16.27 11.09 -27.49
N LEU A 18 -15.78 9.92 -27.10
CA LEU A 18 -15.72 9.48 -25.71
C LEU A 18 -14.53 10.18 -25.01
N PHE A 19 -14.81 11.09 -24.09
CA PHE A 19 -13.79 11.64 -23.18
C PHE A 19 -13.35 10.56 -22.19
N LEU A 20 -12.20 9.93 -22.44
CA LEU A 20 -11.51 9.09 -21.47
C LEU A 20 -10.82 10.00 -20.43
N VAL A 21 -11.51 10.34 -19.35
CA VAL A 21 -10.85 10.93 -18.18
C VAL A 21 -9.94 9.87 -17.53
N PRO A 22 -8.62 10.10 -17.42
CA PRO A 22 -7.76 9.17 -16.71
C PRO A 22 -8.13 9.18 -15.24
N ALA A 23 -8.63 8.04 -14.73
CA ALA A 23 -8.84 7.85 -13.31
C ALA A 23 -7.49 7.97 -12.60
N SER A 24 -7.25 9.11 -11.95
CA SER A 24 -6.08 9.29 -11.10
C SER A 24 -6.19 8.29 -9.95
N ALA A 25 -5.38 7.23 -9.98
CA ALA A 25 -5.31 6.27 -8.89
C ALA A 25 -4.89 7.01 -7.61
N MET A 26 -5.82 7.18 -6.66
CA MET A 26 -5.54 7.82 -5.38
C MET A 26 -4.51 6.96 -4.64
N THR A 27 -3.25 7.39 -4.64
CA THR A 27 -2.17 6.64 -3.98
C THR A 27 -2.32 6.75 -2.47
N SER A 28 -2.38 5.60 -1.78
CA SER A 28 -2.46 5.57 -0.32
C SER A 28 -1.18 6.17 0.29
N PRO A 29 -1.26 6.96 1.37
CA PRO A 29 -0.08 7.49 2.04
C PRO A 29 0.90 6.38 2.42
N LYS A 30 2.20 6.62 2.19
CA LYS A 30 3.26 5.65 2.45
C LYS A 30 3.79 5.74 3.87
N LEU A 31 4.05 4.59 4.47
CA LEU A 31 4.76 4.43 5.74
C LEU A 31 6.01 3.58 5.48
N ALA A 32 7.19 4.12 5.79
CA ALA A 32 8.46 3.42 5.62
C ALA A 32 8.77 2.60 6.88
N GLY A 33 8.72 1.28 6.76
CA GLY A 33 9.20 0.33 7.77
C GLY A 33 10.66 -0.02 7.51
N THR A 34 11.45 -0.20 8.56
CA THR A 34 12.80 -0.78 8.46
C THR A 34 13.01 -1.75 9.60
N VAL A 35 13.54 -2.93 9.30
CA VAL A 35 13.95 -3.94 10.27
C VAL A 35 15.34 -4.44 9.93
N GLY A 36 16.19 -4.63 10.94
CA GLY A 36 17.57 -5.06 10.74
C GLY A 36 18.55 -3.97 10.31
N PRO A 37 19.83 -4.33 10.08
CA PRO A 37 20.36 -5.68 10.18
C PRO A 37 20.69 -6.13 11.61
N GLY A 38 20.85 -5.19 12.56
CA GLY A 38 20.88 -5.50 14.00
C GLY A 38 19.47 -5.51 14.61
N PHE A 39 19.38 -5.53 15.95
CA PHE A 39 18.12 -5.53 16.69
C PHE A 39 17.41 -4.17 16.68
N THR A 40 17.11 -3.65 15.49
CA THR A 40 16.48 -2.34 15.26
C THR A 40 15.24 -2.49 14.40
N ILE A 41 14.16 -1.80 14.78
CA ILE A 41 12.93 -1.71 14.00
C ILE A 41 12.36 -0.30 14.07
N THR A 42 11.91 0.25 12.96
CA THR A 42 11.32 1.60 12.91
C THR A 42 10.17 1.68 11.91
N LEU A 43 9.25 2.63 12.16
CA LEU A 43 8.18 3.01 11.24
C LEU A 43 8.13 4.53 11.13
N LYS A 44 8.23 5.06 9.91
CA LYS A 44 8.24 6.49 9.62
C LYS A 44 7.19 6.90 8.58
N LYS A 45 6.69 8.13 8.68
CA LYS A 45 5.90 8.80 7.64
C LYS A 45 6.73 10.01 7.17
N GLY A 46 7.29 9.92 5.97
CA GLY A 46 8.37 10.82 5.55
C GLY A 46 9.58 10.66 6.48
N SER A 47 10.09 11.77 7.01
CA SER A 47 11.22 11.76 7.95
C SER A 47 10.83 11.48 9.41
N LYS A 48 9.54 11.57 9.76
CA LYS A 48 9.06 11.53 11.15
C LYS A 48 8.68 10.11 11.59
N LYS A 49 9.01 9.74 12.83
CA LYS A 49 8.53 8.51 13.47
C LYS A 49 7.00 8.52 13.55
N VAL A 50 6.37 7.40 13.25
CA VAL A 50 4.92 7.25 13.39
C VAL A 50 4.57 7.07 14.86
N THR A 51 3.72 7.96 15.37
CA THR A 51 3.13 7.86 16.72
C THR A 51 1.60 7.96 16.69
N LYS A 52 1.07 8.76 15.76
CA LYS A 52 -0.37 8.92 15.53
C LYS A 52 -0.68 8.96 14.02
N LEU A 53 -1.75 8.29 13.62
CA LEU A 53 -2.29 8.31 12.25
C LEU A 53 -3.81 8.52 12.28
N LYS A 54 -4.38 8.97 11.17
CA LYS A 54 -5.82 8.90 10.93
C LYS A 54 -6.20 7.52 10.41
N ALA A 55 -7.41 7.04 10.73
CA ALA A 55 -7.94 5.83 10.11
C ALA A 55 -7.97 5.96 8.57
N GLY A 56 -7.67 4.86 7.87
CA GLY A 56 -7.61 4.86 6.40
C GLY A 56 -6.64 3.85 5.82
N LYS A 57 -6.51 3.85 4.48
CA LYS A 57 -5.56 2.99 3.75
C LYS A 57 -4.16 3.60 3.81
N TYR A 58 -3.16 2.76 4.11
CA TYR A 58 -1.74 3.13 4.08
C TYR A 58 -0.94 2.05 3.39
N THR A 59 0.06 2.45 2.61
CA THR A 59 1.02 1.52 2.02
C THR A 59 2.27 1.46 2.89
N PHE A 60 2.50 0.33 3.52
CA PHE A 60 3.74 0.04 4.25
C PHE A 60 4.80 -0.39 3.24
N VAL A 61 5.90 0.35 3.16
CA VAL A 61 7.10 0.00 2.39
C VAL A 61 8.14 -0.45 3.40
N VAL A 62 8.33 -1.76 3.54
CA VAL A 62 9.20 -2.36 4.54
C VAL A 62 10.53 -2.74 3.89
N HIS A 63 11.62 -2.17 4.41
CA HIS A 63 12.99 -2.55 4.09
C HIS A 63 13.51 -3.52 5.15
N ASP A 64 13.63 -4.79 4.78
CA ASP A 64 14.18 -5.85 5.60
C ASP A 64 15.65 -6.09 5.23
N LYS A 65 16.53 -5.89 6.21
CA LYS A 65 17.98 -5.88 5.99
C LYS A 65 18.67 -7.17 6.45
N SER A 66 17.94 -8.16 6.94
CA SER A 66 18.55 -9.36 7.51
C SER A 66 17.62 -10.58 7.46
N PRO A 67 18.14 -11.78 7.09
CA PRO A 67 17.32 -12.98 6.97
C PRO A 67 16.80 -13.53 8.31
N ILE A 68 17.23 -12.98 9.46
CA ILE A 68 16.79 -13.41 10.79
C ILE A 68 15.69 -12.52 11.38
N HIS A 69 15.17 -11.57 10.60
CA HIS A 69 14.14 -10.65 11.03
C HIS A 69 12.86 -10.77 10.18
N ASN A 70 11.81 -10.10 10.65
CA ASN A 70 10.57 -9.87 9.93
C ASN A 70 9.92 -8.58 10.46
N PHE A 71 8.90 -8.10 9.75
CA PHE A 71 8.10 -6.95 10.13
C PHE A 71 6.62 -7.33 10.19
N THR A 72 6.09 -7.46 11.40
CA THR A 72 4.68 -7.76 11.70
C THR A 72 3.96 -6.49 12.10
N VAL A 73 2.70 -6.35 11.70
CA VAL A 73 1.81 -5.27 12.15
C VAL A 73 0.57 -5.88 12.78
N GLU A 74 0.20 -5.39 13.96
CA GLU A 74 -0.92 -5.89 14.75
C GLU A 74 -1.78 -4.73 15.28
N GLN A 75 -3.09 -4.96 15.38
CA GLN A 75 -4.01 -4.11 16.11
C GLN A 75 -4.23 -4.66 17.52
N GLU A 76 -3.41 -4.19 18.46
CA GLU A 76 -3.47 -4.53 19.90
C GLU A 76 -4.82 -4.23 20.56
N LYS A 77 -5.45 -3.10 20.22
CA LYS A 77 -6.75 -2.71 20.80
C LYS A 77 -7.67 -2.15 19.74
N GLY A 78 -8.93 -2.59 19.77
CA GLY A 78 -10.00 -2.13 18.87
C GLY A 78 -10.29 -3.05 17.69
N GLY A 79 -9.79 -4.29 17.68
CA GLY A 79 -10.05 -5.29 16.64
C GLY A 79 -9.19 -6.54 16.78
N LYS A 80 -9.28 -7.43 15.77
CA LYS A 80 -8.40 -8.59 15.58
C LYS A 80 -7.74 -8.43 14.22
N PHE A 81 -6.53 -7.91 14.17
CA PHE A 81 -5.72 -7.83 12.96
C PHE A 81 -4.28 -8.11 13.32
N GLU A 82 -3.64 -9.03 12.59
CA GLU A 82 -2.21 -9.26 12.64
C GLU A 82 -1.75 -9.70 11.24
N LYS A 83 -0.59 -9.22 10.81
CA LYS A 83 -0.02 -9.62 9.52
C LYS A 83 1.50 -9.46 9.49
N HIS A 84 2.20 -10.52 9.09
CA HIS A 84 3.59 -10.44 8.63
C HIS A 84 3.65 -9.73 7.28
N LEU A 85 4.35 -8.59 7.22
CA LEU A 85 4.60 -7.86 5.98
C LEU A 85 5.80 -8.43 5.23
N THR A 86 6.85 -8.80 5.97
CA THR A 86 7.98 -9.61 5.51
C THR A 86 8.01 -10.95 6.25
N PRO A 87 8.41 -12.06 5.61
CA PRO A 87 8.59 -13.35 6.29
C PRO A 87 10.00 -13.47 6.88
N THR A 88 10.26 -14.54 7.64
CA THR A 88 11.62 -15.00 7.97
C THR A 88 11.83 -16.39 7.36
N PRO A 89 12.90 -16.66 6.58
CA PRO A 89 13.94 -15.73 6.19
C PRO A 89 13.54 -14.81 5.03
N PHE A 90 14.04 -13.56 5.03
CA PHE A 90 13.87 -12.61 3.93
C PHE A 90 14.91 -11.49 3.98
N VAL A 91 15.35 -11.01 2.82
CA VAL A 91 16.09 -9.75 2.68
C VAL A 91 15.55 -9.03 1.45
N GLY A 92 15.25 -7.74 1.59
CA GLY A 92 14.76 -6.94 0.48
C GLY A 92 13.66 -5.97 0.90
N THR A 93 12.88 -5.51 -0.07
CA THR A 93 11.80 -4.55 0.17
C THR A 93 10.45 -5.16 -0.20
N LYS A 94 9.45 -5.04 0.68
CA LYS A 94 8.04 -5.39 0.36
C LYS A 94 7.12 -4.21 0.60
N SER A 95 6.17 -4.02 -0.31
CA SER A 95 5.11 -3.03 -0.16
C SER A 95 3.76 -3.72 0.08
N VAL A 96 3.07 -3.36 1.16
CA VAL A 96 1.78 -3.93 1.53
C VAL A 96 0.83 -2.81 1.92
N THR A 97 -0.34 -2.75 1.29
CA THR A 97 -1.40 -1.80 1.67
C THR A 97 -2.31 -2.41 2.73
N ILE A 98 -2.54 -1.66 3.81
CA ILE A 98 -3.37 -2.06 4.95
C ILE A 98 -4.38 -0.95 5.24
N THR A 99 -5.62 -1.33 5.53
CA THR A 99 -6.63 -0.41 6.07
C THR A 99 -6.49 -0.37 7.58
N LEU A 100 -6.02 0.75 8.12
CA LEU A 100 -5.87 0.99 9.55
C LEU A 100 -7.18 1.51 10.13
N LYS A 101 -7.76 0.75 11.06
CA LYS A 101 -8.92 1.14 11.86
C LYS A 101 -8.49 1.88 13.13
N LYS A 102 -9.40 2.66 13.72
CA LYS A 102 -9.16 3.34 15.01
C LYS A 102 -8.75 2.33 16.08
N GLY A 103 -7.75 2.67 16.88
CA GLY A 103 -7.22 1.76 17.90
C GLY A 103 -5.74 1.95 18.21
N LYS A 104 -5.21 1.09 19.07
CA LYS A 104 -3.77 0.98 19.32
C LYS A 104 -3.20 -0.11 18.42
N TRP A 105 -2.04 0.19 17.84
CA TRP A 105 -1.35 -0.67 16.89
C TRP A 105 0.09 -0.86 17.33
N LYS A 106 0.65 -2.02 16.97
CA LYS A 106 2.03 -2.40 17.19
C LYS A 106 2.66 -2.82 15.87
N PHE A 107 3.93 -2.50 15.71
CA PHE A 107 4.78 -3.14 14.72
C PHE A 107 5.95 -3.80 15.44
N TYR A 108 6.34 -5.00 15.03
CA TYR A 108 7.36 -5.77 15.73
C TYR A 108 8.02 -6.80 14.83
N CYS A 109 9.15 -7.36 15.27
CA CYS A 109 9.73 -8.57 14.70
C CYS A 109 9.31 -9.76 15.56
N SER A 110 8.60 -10.74 15.00
CA SER A 110 8.07 -11.88 15.76
C SER A 110 9.16 -12.73 16.42
N ASN A 111 10.34 -12.84 15.82
CA ASN A 111 11.46 -13.60 16.39
C ASN A 111 12.10 -12.90 17.59
N HIS A 112 11.91 -11.59 17.73
CA HIS A 112 12.57 -10.75 18.73
C HIS A 112 11.59 -9.75 19.36
N GLU A 113 10.35 -10.17 19.55
CA GLU A 113 9.25 -9.27 19.86
C GLU A 113 9.45 -8.47 21.14
N SER A 114 10.09 -9.06 22.15
CA SER A 114 10.40 -8.40 23.43
C SER A 114 11.42 -7.26 23.33
N GLN A 115 12.15 -7.16 22.20
CA GLN A 115 13.23 -6.17 21.99
C GLN A 115 12.97 -5.27 20.79
N MET A 116 12.31 -5.79 19.76
CA MET A 116 12.12 -5.14 18.47
C MET A 116 10.65 -4.87 18.23
N PHE A 117 10.14 -3.79 18.82
CA PHE A 117 8.76 -3.35 18.64
C PHE A 117 8.61 -1.82 18.70
N GLY A 118 7.44 -1.35 18.28
CA GLY A 118 6.98 0.01 18.52
C GLY A 118 5.47 0.11 18.41
N PHE A 119 4.91 1.14 19.04
CA PHE A 119 3.48 1.38 19.07
C PHE A 119 3.11 2.67 18.34
N PHE A 120 1.90 2.70 17.78
CA PHE A 120 1.27 3.91 17.29
C PHE A 120 -0.25 3.86 17.52
N THR A 121 -0.89 5.02 17.53
CA THR A 121 -2.35 5.13 17.69
C THR A 121 -3.00 5.58 16.40
N VAL A 122 -4.14 4.99 16.06
CA VAL A 122 -4.98 5.41 14.96
C VAL A 122 -6.24 6.05 15.52
N THR A 123 -6.50 7.30 15.14
CA THR A 123 -7.62 8.13 15.61
C THR A 123 -8.66 8.41 14.54
#